data_AF-A0A1I6WLD7-F1
#
_entry.id   AF-A0A1I6WLD7-F1
#
_cell.length_a   1.000
_cell.length_b   1.000
_cell.length_c   1.000
_cell.angle_alpha   90.00
_cell.angle_beta   90.00
_cell.angle_gamma   90.00
#
_symmetry.space_group_name_H-M   'P 1'
#
loop_
_entity.id
_entity.type
_entity.pdbx_description
1 polymer ?
#
loop_
_entity_poly.entity_id
_entity_poly.type
_entity_poly.pdbx_seq_one_letter_code
_entity_poly.pdbx_strand_id
1 'polypeptide(L)'
;MSQPSLKRAAIRTLSRVVRRVVIGRVPGLFDTAYYLKHNGDVAASGIDPYLHYVWRGAAENRDPAEDFDTAFFRNQSGKTRLDPVRHYLRFGSAAGLDPHPGFSSTSYLIRYPDVTASGVNPLLHYRTNGRREGRVAQPSAAKTMNISALRSVPSRHLRSLPEEGRPFSMTLLRAFPAGDTFESVKRYCFLLKLTHDEIALLVNAFDTMPTSGHTAITLEVSADTDARGEAEPHDARPKLDTVLFAFEHCYVAAQGDSLRIRYAELRLWDLREQEARVAEIFPAGAVEFRI
;
A
#
# COMPACT_ATOMS: atom_id res chain seq x y z
N MET A 1 13.50 -49.42 -16.01
CA MET A 1 13.54 -48.24 -15.12
C MET A 1 13.51 -46.93 -15.93
N SER A 2 12.39 -46.56 -16.57
CA SER A 2 12.33 -45.37 -17.43
C SER A 2 10.97 -44.66 -17.37
N GLN A 3 10.65 -43.93 -16.28
CA GLN A 3 9.30 -43.33 -16.15
C GLN A 3 9.14 -41.93 -15.51
N PRO A 4 10.04 -41.38 -14.67
CA PRO A 4 9.81 -40.05 -14.08
C PRO A 4 9.92 -38.89 -15.09
N SER A 5 10.87 -38.97 -16.03
CA SER A 5 11.13 -37.92 -17.02
C SER A 5 10.07 -37.84 -18.11
N LEU A 6 9.56 -38.99 -18.59
CA LEU A 6 8.54 -39.08 -19.63
C LEU A 6 7.18 -38.55 -19.15
N LYS A 7 6.76 -38.91 -17.92
CA LYS A 7 5.52 -38.37 -17.33
C LYS A 7 5.58 -36.86 -17.16
N ARG A 8 6.71 -36.33 -16.68
CA ARG A 8 6.91 -34.88 -16.53
C ARG A 8 6.91 -34.14 -17.87
N ALA A 9 7.51 -34.72 -18.91
CA ALA A 9 7.47 -34.16 -20.26
C ALA A 9 6.04 -34.12 -20.83
N ALA A 10 5.25 -35.18 -20.60
CA ALA A 10 3.85 -35.24 -21.01
C ALA A 10 2.98 -34.19 -20.27
N ILE A 11 3.13 -34.07 -18.94
CA ILE A 11 2.43 -33.05 -18.14
C ILE A 11 2.72 -31.65 -18.67
N ARG A 12 4.01 -31.33 -18.89
CA ARG A 12 4.43 -30.02 -19.40
C ARG A 12 3.81 -29.69 -20.75
N THR A 13 3.76 -30.66 -21.66
CA THR A 13 3.17 -30.47 -22.99
C THR A 13 1.66 -30.24 -22.87
N LEU A 14 0.96 -31.07 -22.11
CA LEU A 14 -0.48 -30.96 -21.91
C LEU A 14 -0.85 -29.62 -21.23
N SER A 15 -0.19 -29.27 -20.14
CA SER A 15 -0.44 -28.01 -19.43
C SER A 15 -0.19 -26.79 -20.31
N ARG A 16 0.81 -26.85 -21.21
CA ARG A 16 1.08 -25.76 -22.16
C ARG A 16 -0.04 -25.61 -23.20
N VAL A 17 -0.61 -26.72 -23.67
CA VAL A 17 -1.78 -26.71 -24.55
C VAL A 17 -2.98 -26.12 -23.82
N VAL A 18 -3.28 -26.60 -22.61
CA VAL A 18 -4.37 -26.08 -21.78
C VAL A 18 -4.21 -24.57 -21.54
N ARG A 19 -3.02 -24.11 -21.15
CA ARG A 19 -2.74 -22.67 -21.00
C ARG A 19 -3.07 -21.90 -22.27
N ARG A 20 -2.62 -22.37 -23.45
CA ARG A 20 -2.85 -21.66 -24.72
C ARG A 20 -4.33 -21.54 -25.04
N VAL A 21 -5.11 -22.59 -24.82
CA VAL A 21 -6.54 -22.64 -25.16
C VAL A 21 -7.40 -21.88 -24.16
N VAL A 22 -7.20 -22.12 -22.85
CA VAL A 22 -8.07 -21.60 -21.80
C VAL A 22 -7.69 -20.17 -21.42
N ILE A 23 -6.39 -19.84 -21.45
CA ILE A 23 -5.88 -18.60 -20.88
C ILE A 23 -5.23 -17.68 -21.93
N GLY A 24 -4.57 -18.24 -22.94
CA GLY A 24 -3.92 -17.49 -24.02
C GLY A 24 -2.42 -17.32 -23.83
N ARG A 25 -1.84 -16.30 -24.50
CA ARG A 25 -0.39 -16.03 -24.48
C ARG A 25 0.10 -15.65 -23.07
N VAL A 26 1.36 -15.98 -22.78
CA VAL A 26 2.04 -15.54 -21.56
C VAL A 26 2.32 -14.04 -21.69
N PRO A 27 1.84 -13.19 -20.76
CA PRO A 27 2.08 -11.76 -20.83
C PRO A 27 3.55 -11.43 -20.59
N GLY A 28 4.03 -10.34 -21.20
CA GLY A 28 5.43 -9.90 -21.09
C GLY A 28 5.89 -9.54 -19.67
N LEU A 29 4.94 -9.37 -18.74
CA LEU A 29 5.22 -9.12 -17.33
C LEU A 29 5.44 -10.40 -16.49
N PHE A 30 5.15 -11.59 -17.02
CA PHE A 30 5.43 -12.87 -16.36
C PHE A 30 6.78 -13.44 -16.80
N ASP A 31 7.70 -13.61 -15.84
CA ASP A 31 9.02 -14.21 -16.08
C ASP A 31 9.01 -15.69 -15.68
N THR A 32 9.06 -16.55 -16.70
CA THR A 32 9.04 -18.01 -16.50
C THR A 32 10.28 -18.53 -15.77
N ALA A 33 11.45 -17.94 -16.02
CA ALA A 33 12.70 -18.39 -15.40
C ALA A 33 12.73 -17.96 -13.93
N TYR A 34 12.37 -16.72 -13.64
CA TYR A 34 12.21 -16.22 -12.27
C TYR A 34 11.20 -17.08 -11.50
N TYR A 35 10.03 -17.33 -12.07
CA TYR A 35 8.96 -18.06 -11.39
C TYR A 35 9.40 -19.49 -11.05
N LEU A 36 10.01 -20.21 -12.00
CA LEU A 36 10.50 -21.57 -11.75
C LEU A 36 11.64 -21.63 -10.74
N LYS A 37 12.52 -20.62 -10.73
CA LYS A 37 13.63 -20.52 -9.79
C LYS A 37 13.14 -20.40 -8.34
N HIS A 38 12.07 -19.64 -8.10
CA HIS A 38 11.53 -19.40 -6.76
C HIS A 38 10.45 -20.40 -6.34
N ASN A 39 9.92 -21.20 -7.28
CA ASN A 39 8.84 -22.15 -7.05
C ASN A 39 9.26 -23.57 -7.44
N GLY A 40 10.12 -24.17 -6.60
CA GLY A 40 10.73 -25.48 -6.87
C GLY A 40 9.71 -26.62 -6.98
N ASP A 41 8.58 -26.51 -6.28
CA ASP A 41 7.43 -27.42 -6.40
C ASP A 41 6.80 -27.39 -7.79
N VAL A 42 6.62 -26.19 -8.36
CA VAL A 42 6.11 -26.00 -9.73
C VAL A 42 7.13 -26.55 -10.73
N ALA A 43 8.41 -26.26 -10.52
CA ALA A 43 9.48 -26.80 -11.35
C ALA A 43 9.44 -28.34 -11.35
N ALA A 44 9.39 -28.96 -10.18
CA ALA A 44 9.32 -30.41 -10.03
C ALA A 44 8.07 -31.02 -10.69
N SER A 45 6.92 -30.36 -10.58
CA SER A 45 5.64 -30.82 -11.15
C SER A 45 5.65 -30.91 -12.68
N GLY A 46 6.43 -30.04 -13.35
CA GLY A 46 6.43 -29.91 -14.81
C GLY A 46 5.22 -29.17 -15.39
N ILE A 47 4.29 -28.68 -14.56
CA ILE A 47 3.16 -27.86 -14.99
C ILE A 47 3.67 -26.56 -15.64
N ASP A 48 2.97 -26.08 -16.67
CA ASP A 48 3.24 -24.78 -17.29
C ASP A 48 3.20 -23.67 -16.20
N PRO A 49 4.30 -22.92 -16.00
CA PRO A 49 4.41 -22.00 -14.87
C PRO A 49 3.36 -20.90 -14.85
N TYR A 50 2.97 -20.41 -16.03
CA TYR A 50 1.98 -19.36 -16.09
C TYR A 50 0.56 -19.90 -15.88
N LEU A 51 0.27 -21.12 -16.35
CA LEU A 51 -0.96 -21.82 -15.97
C LEU A 51 -1.07 -21.97 -14.46
N HIS A 52 0.01 -22.41 -13.81
CA HIS A 52 0.06 -22.54 -12.36
C HIS A 52 -0.18 -21.21 -11.66
N TYR A 53 0.49 -20.14 -12.10
CA TYR A 53 0.32 -18.81 -11.52
C TYR A 53 -1.13 -18.33 -11.56
N VAL A 54 -1.80 -18.45 -12.72
CA VAL A 54 -3.19 -18.00 -12.88
C VAL A 54 -4.16 -18.80 -12.01
N TRP A 55 -3.96 -20.12 -11.89
CA TRP A 55 -4.89 -20.98 -11.14
C TRP A 55 -4.65 -21.02 -9.64
N ARG A 56 -3.39 -20.89 -9.19
CA ARG A 56 -3.02 -21.01 -7.77
C ARG A 56 -2.05 -19.93 -7.32
N GLY A 57 -0.99 -19.71 -8.08
CA GLY A 57 0.11 -18.87 -7.63
C GLY A 57 -0.29 -17.46 -7.23
N ALA A 58 -1.20 -16.82 -7.97
CA ALA A 58 -1.70 -15.49 -7.63
C ALA A 58 -2.48 -15.45 -6.29
N ALA A 59 -3.28 -16.49 -5.99
CA ALA A 59 -4.01 -16.60 -4.73
C ALA A 59 -3.06 -16.92 -3.56
N GLU A 60 -1.96 -17.60 -3.85
CA GLU A 60 -0.85 -17.90 -2.92
C GLU A 60 0.16 -16.74 -2.81
N ASN A 61 -0.10 -15.59 -3.46
CA ASN A 61 0.79 -14.43 -3.50
C ASN A 61 2.20 -14.71 -4.05
N ARG A 62 2.37 -15.68 -4.96
CA ARG A 62 3.66 -15.99 -5.58
C ARG A 62 4.00 -15.00 -6.68
N ASP A 63 5.16 -14.38 -6.61
CA ASP A 63 5.52 -13.32 -7.55
C ASP A 63 5.82 -13.82 -8.97
N PRO A 64 5.20 -13.22 -10.01
CA PRO A 64 5.37 -13.63 -11.40
C PRO A 64 6.70 -13.15 -12.02
N ALA A 65 7.35 -12.16 -11.41
CA ALA A 65 8.62 -11.59 -11.83
C ALA A 65 9.25 -10.81 -10.66
N GLU A 66 10.54 -10.49 -10.76
CA GLU A 66 11.27 -9.73 -9.73
C GLU A 66 10.70 -8.31 -9.48
N ASP A 67 10.14 -7.70 -10.51
CA ASP A 67 9.58 -6.35 -10.53
C ASP A 67 8.04 -6.36 -10.51
N PHE A 68 7.42 -7.41 -9.96
CA PHE A 68 5.98 -7.48 -9.76
C PHE A 68 5.66 -8.21 -8.44
N ASP A 69 5.10 -7.48 -7.48
CA ASP A 69 4.70 -8.01 -6.18
C ASP A 69 3.19 -8.29 -6.19
N THR A 70 2.85 -9.56 -6.12
CA THR A 70 1.48 -10.07 -6.25
C THR A 70 0.62 -9.64 -5.07
N ALA A 71 1.15 -9.74 -3.85
CA ALA A 71 0.42 -9.38 -2.64
C ALA A 71 0.15 -7.88 -2.64
N PHE A 72 1.18 -7.09 -2.93
CA PHE A 72 1.12 -5.64 -3.02
C PHE A 72 0.09 -5.16 -4.03
N PHE A 73 0.11 -5.70 -5.24
CA PHE A 73 -0.84 -5.34 -6.28
C PHE A 73 -2.27 -5.76 -5.94
N ARG A 74 -2.46 -6.95 -5.37
CA ARG A 74 -3.79 -7.44 -4.96
C ARG A 74 -4.39 -6.63 -3.83
N ASN A 75 -3.56 -6.10 -2.93
CA ASN A 75 -4.04 -5.26 -1.84
C ASN A 75 -4.64 -3.93 -2.37
N GLN A 76 -4.09 -3.40 -3.46
CA GLN A 76 -4.62 -2.21 -4.13
C GLN A 76 -5.82 -2.53 -5.02
N SER A 77 -5.73 -3.58 -5.83
CA SER A 77 -6.76 -3.91 -6.84
C SER A 77 -7.97 -4.65 -6.27
N GLY A 78 -7.87 -5.20 -5.05
CA GLY A 78 -8.89 -6.06 -4.47
C GLY A 78 -9.08 -7.38 -5.24
N LYS A 79 -10.29 -7.94 -5.16
CA LYS A 79 -10.65 -9.17 -5.89
C LYS A 79 -11.05 -8.84 -7.32
N THR A 80 -10.34 -9.38 -8.29
CA THR A 80 -10.61 -9.15 -9.72
C THR A 80 -10.90 -10.46 -10.45
N ARG A 81 -11.45 -10.38 -11.68
CA ARG A 81 -11.71 -11.55 -12.54
C ARG A 81 -10.46 -12.05 -13.27
N LEU A 82 -9.42 -11.21 -13.37
CA LEU A 82 -8.18 -11.53 -14.07
C LEU A 82 -7.09 -11.86 -13.05
N ASP A 83 -6.07 -12.61 -13.47
CA ASP A 83 -4.85 -12.71 -12.67
C ASP A 83 -4.19 -11.32 -12.55
N PRO A 84 -3.42 -11.05 -11.47
CA PRO A 84 -2.81 -9.76 -11.21
C PRO A 84 -2.01 -9.18 -12.39
N VAL A 85 -1.28 -10.02 -13.12
CA VAL A 85 -0.46 -9.57 -14.27
C VAL A 85 -1.36 -9.07 -15.40
N ARG A 86 -2.38 -9.84 -15.79
CA ARG A 86 -3.34 -9.40 -16.81
C ARG A 86 -4.15 -8.21 -16.37
N HIS A 87 -4.56 -8.17 -15.10
CA HIS A 87 -5.31 -7.05 -14.56
C HIS A 87 -4.48 -5.77 -14.65
N TYR A 88 -3.22 -5.80 -14.22
CA TYR A 88 -2.32 -4.65 -14.30
C TYR A 88 -2.11 -4.16 -15.74
N LEU A 89 -1.84 -5.09 -16.67
CA LEU A 89 -1.62 -4.77 -18.08
C LEU A 89 -2.84 -4.14 -18.75
N ARG A 90 -4.05 -4.58 -18.38
CA ARG A 90 -5.28 -4.16 -19.06
C ARG A 90 -5.97 -2.97 -18.40
N PHE A 91 -5.91 -2.88 -17.07
CA PHE A 91 -6.68 -1.91 -16.29
C PHE A 91 -5.83 -1.23 -15.21
N GLY A 92 -5.05 -2.01 -14.45
CA GLY A 92 -4.41 -1.52 -13.23
C GLY A 92 -3.47 -0.35 -13.45
N SER A 93 -2.63 -0.40 -14.49
CA SER A 93 -1.73 0.73 -14.77
C SER A 93 -2.48 2.00 -15.16
N ALA A 94 -3.56 1.89 -15.95
CA ALA A 94 -4.36 3.05 -16.36
C ALA A 94 -5.15 3.62 -15.17
N ALA A 95 -5.52 2.78 -14.22
CA ALA A 95 -6.12 3.15 -12.94
C ALA A 95 -5.09 3.64 -11.90
N GLY A 96 -3.83 3.83 -12.27
CA GLY A 96 -2.77 4.32 -11.37
C GLY A 96 -2.34 3.33 -10.28
N LEU A 97 -2.66 2.04 -10.42
CA LEU A 97 -2.22 1.00 -9.49
C LEU A 97 -0.74 0.68 -9.73
N ASP A 98 -0.04 0.28 -8.69
CA ASP A 98 1.39 0.04 -8.74
C ASP A 98 1.71 -1.46 -8.65
N PRO A 99 2.56 -1.99 -9.55
CA PRO A 99 2.83 -3.42 -9.65
C PRO A 99 3.77 -3.92 -8.55
N HIS A 100 4.59 -3.06 -7.96
CA HIS A 100 5.44 -3.38 -6.82
C HIS A 100 5.88 -2.12 -6.05
N PRO A 101 6.36 -2.25 -4.80
CA PRO A 101 6.71 -1.09 -3.96
C PRO A 101 7.79 -0.15 -4.53
N GLY A 102 8.63 -0.64 -5.44
CA GLY A 102 9.72 0.12 -6.04
C GLY A 102 9.36 0.87 -7.32
N PHE A 103 8.09 0.82 -7.76
CA PHE A 103 7.68 1.40 -9.04
C PHE A 103 6.29 2.03 -8.95
N SER A 104 6.22 3.33 -9.20
CA SER A 104 4.96 4.03 -9.43
C SER A 104 4.64 4.12 -10.93
N SER A 105 3.51 3.54 -11.33
CA SER A 105 2.99 3.61 -12.71
C SER A 105 2.74 5.06 -13.11
N THR A 106 2.08 5.81 -12.24
CA THR A 106 1.68 7.20 -12.49
C THR A 106 2.89 8.12 -12.55
N SER A 107 3.80 8.07 -11.57
CA SER A 107 5.01 8.92 -11.59
C SER A 107 5.89 8.62 -12.80
N TYR A 108 5.97 7.36 -13.23
CA TYR A 108 6.73 6.99 -14.43
C TYR A 108 6.13 7.61 -15.69
N LEU A 109 4.81 7.54 -15.88
CA LEU A 109 4.12 8.13 -17.03
C LEU A 109 4.18 9.66 -17.05
N ILE A 110 4.03 10.31 -15.89
CA ILE A 110 4.16 11.77 -15.76
C ILE A 110 5.58 12.22 -16.11
N ARG A 111 6.59 11.51 -15.61
CA ARG A 111 8.00 11.83 -15.87
C ARG A 111 8.41 11.61 -17.32
N TYR A 112 7.77 10.67 -18.01
CA TYR A 112 8.11 10.26 -19.37
C TYR A 112 6.91 10.39 -20.31
N PRO A 113 6.61 11.62 -20.80
CA PRO A 113 5.45 11.89 -21.65
C PRO A 113 5.45 11.11 -22.97
N ASP A 114 6.63 10.75 -23.49
CA ASP A 114 6.79 9.92 -24.68
C ASP A 114 6.24 8.49 -24.46
N VAL A 115 6.41 7.93 -23.26
CA VAL A 115 5.83 6.63 -22.90
C VAL A 115 4.31 6.75 -22.79
N THR A 116 3.82 7.82 -22.16
CA THR A 116 2.39 8.13 -22.10
C THR A 116 1.78 8.22 -23.51
N ALA A 117 2.43 8.94 -24.42
CA ALA A 117 1.98 9.09 -25.81
C ALA A 117 2.00 7.76 -26.58
N SER A 118 2.95 6.87 -26.28
CA SER A 118 3.03 5.54 -26.91
C SER A 118 1.91 4.59 -26.48
N GLY A 119 1.25 4.86 -25.34
CA GLY A 119 0.24 3.98 -24.74
C GLY A 119 0.78 2.65 -24.21
N VAL A 120 2.11 2.45 -24.19
CA VAL A 120 2.75 1.25 -23.66
C VAL A 120 2.63 1.24 -22.13
N ASN A 121 2.33 0.07 -21.55
CA ASN A 121 2.29 -0.10 -20.10
C ASN A 121 3.65 0.30 -19.46
N PRO A 122 3.66 1.12 -18.40
CA PRO A 122 4.88 1.75 -17.87
C PRO A 122 5.88 0.75 -17.31
N LEU A 123 5.46 -0.29 -16.57
CA LEU A 123 6.39 -1.30 -16.09
C LEU A 123 6.96 -2.11 -17.26
N LEU A 124 6.12 -2.44 -18.25
CA LEU A 124 6.58 -3.16 -19.43
C LEU A 124 7.62 -2.33 -20.19
N HIS A 125 7.34 -1.05 -20.44
CA HIS A 125 8.28 -0.11 -21.06
C HIS A 125 9.56 -0.02 -20.25
N TYR A 126 9.47 0.14 -18.92
CA TYR A 126 10.63 0.23 -18.06
C TYR A 126 11.53 -1.01 -18.18
N ARG A 127 10.91 -2.20 -18.20
CA ARG A 127 11.61 -3.49 -18.32
C ARG A 127 12.31 -3.66 -19.68
N THR A 128 11.64 -3.29 -20.78
CA THR A 128 12.16 -3.54 -22.14
C THR A 128 13.12 -2.46 -22.63
N ASN A 129 12.86 -1.21 -22.26
CA ASN A 129 13.48 -0.01 -22.82
C ASN A 129 14.06 0.87 -21.72
N GLY A 130 13.22 1.29 -20.77
CA GLY A 130 13.54 2.34 -19.82
C GLY A 130 14.81 2.10 -19.01
N ARG A 131 15.07 0.87 -18.55
CA ARG A 131 16.31 0.54 -17.81
C ARG A 131 17.57 0.77 -18.67
N ARG A 132 17.55 0.38 -19.94
CA ARG A 132 18.68 0.56 -20.87
C ARG A 132 18.85 2.02 -21.28
N GLU A 133 17.75 2.75 -21.32
CA GLU A 133 17.72 4.19 -21.59
C GLU A 133 18.09 5.05 -20.36
N GLY A 134 18.41 4.44 -19.21
CA GLY A 134 18.77 5.16 -17.99
C GLY A 134 17.59 5.86 -17.30
N ARG A 135 16.35 5.47 -17.63
CA ARG A 135 15.15 6.02 -16.98
C ARG A 135 15.08 5.59 -15.51
N VAL A 136 14.51 6.45 -14.67
CA VAL A 136 14.43 6.26 -13.22
C VAL A 136 12.97 6.07 -12.82
N ALA A 137 12.69 4.91 -12.23
CA ALA A 137 11.42 4.62 -11.57
C ALA A 137 11.44 5.18 -10.14
N GLN A 138 10.34 5.83 -9.76
CA GLN A 138 10.13 6.23 -8.36
C GLN A 138 9.44 5.11 -7.59
N PRO A 139 9.71 4.99 -6.27
CA PRO A 139 8.95 4.09 -5.41
C PRO A 139 7.45 4.37 -5.47
N SER A 140 6.65 3.32 -5.25
CA SER A 140 5.20 3.46 -5.13
C SER A 140 4.85 4.23 -3.85
N ALA A 141 3.94 5.20 -3.95
CA ALA A 141 3.34 5.83 -2.77
C ALA A 141 2.48 4.84 -1.96
N ALA A 142 2.07 3.71 -2.57
CA ALA A 142 1.36 2.62 -1.91
C ALA A 142 2.29 1.64 -1.19
N LYS A 143 3.64 1.79 -1.28
CA LYS A 143 4.68 0.98 -0.59
C LYS A 143 4.39 0.73 0.89
N THR A 144 3.59 1.59 1.50
CA THR A 144 3.13 1.63 2.88
C THR A 144 2.34 0.40 3.39
N MET A 145 2.21 -0.73 2.67
CA MET A 145 1.29 -1.82 3.09
C MET A 145 1.90 -3.23 3.28
N ASN A 146 3.15 -3.37 3.74
CA ASN A 146 3.59 -4.59 4.44
C ASN A 146 3.90 -4.33 5.92
N ILE A 147 3.08 -3.49 6.54
CA ILE A 147 3.17 -3.19 7.97
C ILE A 147 2.38 -4.27 8.69
N SER A 148 3.01 -5.01 9.60
CA SER A 148 2.33 -6.04 10.39
C SER A 148 1.10 -5.48 11.13
N ALA A 149 1.11 -4.19 11.48
CA ALA A 149 -0.03 -3.51 12.07
C ALA A 149 -1.27 -3.42 11.15
N LEU A 150 -1.12 -3.42 9.83
CA LEU A 150 -2.25 -3.39 8.89
C LEU A 150 -2.84 -4.78 8.60
N ARG A 151 -2.20 -5.86 9.08
CA ARG A 151 -2.71 -7.22 8.85
C ARG A 151 -4.05 -7.42 9.54
N SER A 152 -5.02 -7.91 8.77
CA SER A 152 -6.39 -8.19 9.24
C SER A 152 -7.17 -6.96 9.74
N VAL A 153 -6.72 -5.75 9.42
CA VAL A 153 -7.48 -4.52 9.67
C VAL A 153 -8.51 -4.38 8.53
N PRO A 154 -9.83 -4.38 8.83
CA PRO A 154 -10.85 -4.14 7.81
C PRO A 154 -10.68 -2.75 7.20
N SER A 155 -10.96 -2.58 5.90
CA SER A 155 -10.81 -1.29 5.21
C SER A 155 -11.59 -0.14 5.87
N ARG A 156 -12.73 -0.43 6.53
CA ARG A 156 -13.51 0.57 7.27
C ARG A 156 -12.83 1.08 8.56
N HIS A 157 -11.81 0.38 9.05
CA HIS A 157 -11.02 0.78 10.22
C HIS A 157 -9.62 1.27 9.82
N LEU A 158 -9.42 1.56 8.53
CA LEU A 158 -8.21 2.17 8.00
C LEU A 158 -8.61 3.43 7.24
N ARG A 159 -8.11 4.59 7.68
CA ARG A 159 -8.29 5.85 6.98
C ARG A 159 -6.95 6.45 6.60
N SER A 160 -6.93 7.22 5.51
CA SER A 160 -5.78 8.03 5.12
C SER A 160 -6.18 9.48 5.21
N LEU A 161 -5.45 10.26 5.99
CA LEU A 161 -5.67 11.69 6.15
C LEU A 161 -4.44 12.49 5.69
N PRO A 162 -4.64 13.69 5.12
CA PRO A 162 -5.92 14.31 4.77
C PRO A 162 -6.68 13.58 3.64
N GLU A 163 -8.02 13.56 3.70
CA GLU A 163 -8.89 12.99 2.65
C GLU A 163 -9.04 14.01 1.50
N GLU A 164 -8.63 13.66 0.27
CA GLU A 164 -8.78 14.50 -0.93
C GLU A 164 -8.25 15.95 -0.79
N GLY A 165 -7.24 16.17 0.06
CA GLY A 165 -6.71 17.51 0.32
C GLY A 165 -7.67 18.38 1.14
N ARG A 166 -8.43 17.79 2.08
CA ARG A 166 -9.22 18.50 3.09
C ARG A 166 -8.45 18.56 4.42
N PRO A 167 -8.48 19.70 5.14
CA PRO A 167 -7.80 19.77 6.43
C PRO A 167 -8.53 18.87 7.41
N PHE A 168 -7.82 18.41 8.42
CA PHE A 168 -8.44 17.71 9.54
C PHE A 168 -7.85 18.24 10.84
N SER A 169 -8.61 18.12 11.92
CA SER A 169 -8.09 18.37 13.25
C SER A 169 -8.05 17.09 14.06
N MET A 170 -7.02 16.95 14.88
CA MET A 170 -6.89 15.87 15.84
C MET A 170 -6.79 16.46 17.23
N THR A 171 -7.75 16.11 18.09
CA THR A 171 -7.82 16.57 19.47
C THR A 171 -7.54 15.41 20.41
N LEU A 172 -6.46 15.50 21.19
CA LEU A 172 -6.21 14.65 22.34
C LEU A 172 -7.14 15.07 23.47
N LEU A 173 -7.83 14.12 24.11
CA LEU A 173 -8.80 14.40 25.17
C LEU A 173 -8.33 13.78 26.49
N ARG A 174 -8.49 14.49 27.61
CA ARG A 174 -8.23 13.93 28.95
C ARG A 174 -9.31 12.94 29.36
N ALA A 175 -10.54 13.25 28.99
CA ALA A 175 -11.72 12.45 29.28
C ALA A 175 -12.73 12.62 28.15
N PHE A 176 -13.53 11.58 27.92
CA PHE A 176 -14.61 11.65 26.94
C PHE A 176 -15.84 12.34 27.52
N PRO A 177 -16.53 13.20 26.74
CA PRO A 177 -17.88 13.62 27.08
C PRO A 177 -18.82 12.40 27.11
N ALA A 178 -19.73 12.37 28.08
CA ALA A 178 -20.70 11.28 28.23
C ALA A 178 -21.75 11.32 27.10
N GLY A 179 -22.25 10.14 26.69
CA GLY A 179 -23.43 10.03 25.82
C GLY A 179 -23.23 9.32 24.48
N ASP A 180 -22.01 8.96 24.10
CA ASP A 180 -21.76 8.22 22.86
C ASP A 180 -22.04 6.72 22.98
N THR A 181 -22.56 6.14 21.92
CA THR A 181 -22.52 4.70 21.65
C THR A 181 -21.24 4.34 20.91
N PHE A 182 -20.43 3.46 21.52
CA PHE A 182 -19.15 3.01 20.95
C PHE A 182 -19.24 1.59 20.39
N GLU A 183 -18.58 1.36 19.25
CA GLU A 183 -18.25 0.04 18.72
C GLU A 183 -16.89 -0.42 19.27
N SER A 184 -16.80 -1.68 19.72
CA SER A 184 -15.50 -2.28 20.07
C SER A 184 -14.75 -2.73 18.82
N VAL A 185 -13.54 -2.20 18.65
CA VAL A 185 -12.70 -2.44 17.48
C VAL A 185 -11.34 -2.94 17.95
N LYS A 186 -10.87 -4.07 17.41
CA LYS A 186 -9.56 -4.63 17.79
C LYS A 186 -8.41 -3.67 17.47
N ARG A 187 -8.47 -3.05 16.29
CA ARG A 187 -7.49 -2.09 15.81
C ARG A 187 -8.11 -1.10 14.83
N TYR A 188 -7.80 0.17 15.02
CA TYR A 188 -8.15 1.24 14.08
C TYR A 188 -6.88 1.97 13.65
N CYS A 189 -6.73 2.21 12.35
CA CYS A 189 -5.51 2.70 11.75
C CYS A 189 -5.72 4.01 10.98
N PHE A 190 -4.76 4.92 11.11
CA PHE A 190 -4.66 6.13 10.30
C PHE A 190 -3.30 6.22 9.62
N LEU A 191 -3.31 6.35 8.29
CA LEU A 191 -2.16 6.82 7.53
C LEU A 191 -2.22 8.35 7.49
N LEU A 192 -1.35 9.01 8.24
CA LEU A 192 -1.30 10.46 8.31
C LEU A 192 -0.14 10.94 7.45
N LYS A 193 -0.43 11.84 6.50
CA LYS A 193 0.60 12.60 5.78
C LYS A 193 0.84 13.90 6.52
N LEU A 194 2.02 14.03 7.12
CA LEU A 194 2.39 15.14 7.99
C LEU A 194 3.79 15.62 7.63
N THR A 195 4.08 16.89 7.85
CA THR A 195 5.44 17.41 7.86
C THR A 195 6.23 16.87 9.05
N HIS A 196 7.56 16.97 8.98
CA HIS A 196 8.43 16.56 10.09
C HIS A 196 8.09 17.30 11.40
N ASP A 197 7.80 18.60 11.31
CA ASP A 197 7.46 19.44 12.46
C ASP A 197 6.09 19.08 13.05
N GLU A 198 5.09 18.78 12.21
CA GLU A 198 3.79 18.29 12.67
C GLU A 198 3.93 16.96 13.40
N ILE A 199 4.77 16.03 12.92
CA ILE A 199 5.04 14.77 13.62
C ILE A 199 5.64 15.04 15.00
N ALA A 200 6.62 15.94 15.10
CA ALA A 200 7.27 16.28 16.37
C ALA A 200 6.30 16.94 17.36
N LEU A 201 5.46 17.88 16.89
CA LEU A 201 4.41 18.50 17.70
C LEU A 201 3.41 17.47 18.22
N LEU A 202 3.06 16.52 17.37
CA LEU A 202 2.08 15.49 17.65
C LEU A 202 2.62 14.50 18.70
N VAL A 203 3.85 14.01 18.53
CA VAL A 203 4.56 13.19 19.55
C VAL A 203 4.62 13.92 20.89
N ASN A 204 5.08 15.17 20.91
CA ASN A 204 5.15 15.97 22.13
C ASN A 204 3.77 16.18 22.78
N ALA A 205 2.70 16.33 21.99
CA ALA A 205 1.35 16.44 22.51
C ALA A 205 0.91 15.15 23.23
N PHE A 206 1.21 13.95 22.69
CA PHE A 206 0.90 12.69 23.36
C PHE A 206 1.71 12.49 24.65
N ASP A 207 2.99 12.87 24.66
CA ASP A 207 3.85 12.75 25.85
C ASP A 207 3.44 13.69 26.99
N THR A 208 3.03 14.90 26.63
CA THR A 208 2.65 15.92 27.62
C THR A 208 1.21 15.80 28.07
N MET A 209 0.32 15.19 27.29
CA MET A 209 -1.10 15.10 27.64
C MET A 209 -1.36 14.46 29.02
N PRO A 210 -0.74 13.33 29.42
CA PRO A 210 -0.97 12.71 30.72
C PRO A 210 -0.64 13.63 31.91
N THR A 211 0.45 14.38 31.81
CA THR A 211 1.02 15.19 32.90
C THR A 211 0.62 16.65 32.86
N SER A 212 0.15 17.15 31.71
CA SER A 212 -0.29 18.53 31.56
C SER A 212 -1.54 18.83 32.40
N GLY A 213 -1.82 20.10 32.66
CA GLY A 213 -3.11 20.55 33.20
C GLY A 213 -4.21 20.66 32.14
N HIS A 214 -3.90 20.40 30.86
CA HIS A 214 -4.83 20.61 29.75
C HIS A 214 -5.92 19.53 29.73
N THR A 215 -7.15 19.93 29.45
CA THR A 215 -8.27 18.99 29.24
C THR A 215 -8.31 18.45 27.81
N ALA A 216 -7.76 19.21 26.87
CA ALA A 216 -7.60 18.80 25.47
C ALA A 216 -6.40 19.51 24.83
N ILE A 217 -5.79 18.88 23.82
CA ILE A 217 -4.76 19.46 22.96
C ILE A 217 -5.18 19.20 21.51
N THR A 218 -5.42 20.27 20.75
CA THR A 218 -5.86 20.20 19.34
C THR A 218 -4.72 20.53 18.41
N LEU A 219 -4.56 19.69 17.39
CA LEU A 219 -3.62 19.84 16.29
C LEU A 219 -4.42 20.04 15.01
N GLU A 220 -4.24 21.18 14.36
CA GLU A 220 -4.84 21.50 13.07
C GLU A 220 -3.85 21.13 11.97
N VAL A 221 -4.25 20.23 11.08
CA VAL A 221 -3.42 19.76 9.96
C VAL A 221 -4.02 20.25 8.67
N SER A 222 -3.24 21.04 7.92
CA SER A 222 -3.69 21.68 6.68
C SER A 222 -3.98 20.64 5.60
N ALA A 223 -5.02 20.94 4.82
CA ALA A 223 -5.40 20.28 3.57
C ALA A 223 -4.26 20.26 2.55
N ASP A 224 -3.52 21.36 2.53
CA ASP A 224 -2.75 21.78 1.39
C ASP A 224 -1.35 22.20 1.78
N THR A 225 -0.38 21.56 1.12
CA THR A 225 0.96 22.10 0.86
C THR A 225 1.02 22.91 -0.44
N ASP A 226 -0.08 23.02 -1.20
CA ASP A 226 -0.14 23.70 -2.52
C ASP A 226 -1.09 24.93 -2.58
N ALA A 227 -1.77 25.36 -1.50
CA ALA A 227 -2.60 26.58 -1.50
C ALA A 227 -2.09 27.70 -0.58
N ARG A 228 -1.00 28.34 -0.98
CA ARG A 228 -0.87 29.79 -0.83
C ARG A 228 -0.49 30.36 -2.19
N GLY A 229 -1.39 31.17 -2.74
CA GLY A 229 -1.21 31.84 -4.01
C GLY A 229 0.04 32.72 -4.01
N GLU A 230 0.69 32.75 -5.17
CA GLU A 230 1.64 33.76 -5.63
C GLU A 230 2.75 34.18 -4.64
N ALA A 231 3.87 33.46 -4.62
CA ALA A 231 5.21 34.05 -4.37
C ALA A 231 6.36 33.07 -4.66
N GLU A 232 7.30 33.54 -5.50
CA GLU A 232 8.75 33.31 -5.52
C GLU A 232 9.35 31.91 -5.88
N PRO A 233 10.40 31.83 -6.74
CA PRO A 233 10.94 30.57 -7.27
C PRO A 233 11.94 29.85 -6.35
N HIS A 234 11.99 30.15 -5.04
CA HIS A 234 13.06 29.69 -4.16
C HIS A 234 12.64 28.92 -2.90
N ASP A 235 11.34 28.64 -2.70
CA ASP A 235 10.87 27.98 -1.48
C ASP A 235 10.80 26.46 -1.63
N ALA A 236 11.65 25.75 -0.89
CA ALA A 236 11.68 24.30 -0.88
C ALA A 236 10.41 23.77 -0.18
N ARG A 237 9.50 23.18 -0.97
CA ARG A 237 8.28 22.54 -0.45
C ARG A 237 8.59 21.64 0.75
N PRO A 238 7.84 21.72 1.87
CA PRO A 238 8.08 20.85 3.00
C PRO A 238 7.82 19.40 2.58
N LYS A 239 8.80 18.53 2.84
CA LYS A 239 8.69 17.11 2.55
C LYS A 239 7.67 16.50 3.50
N LEU A 240 6.56 16.00 2.95
CA LEU A 240 5.56 15.25 3.71
C LEU A 240 6.03 13.81 3.95
N ASP A 241 6.01 13.41 5.21
CA ASP A 241 6.25 12.06 5.67
C ASP A 241 4.91 11.36 5.93
N THR A 242 4.83 10.06 5.65
CA THR A 242 3.66 9.25 6.01
C THR A 242 3.97 8.45 7.26
N VAL A 243 3.15 8.62 8.30
CA VAL A 243 3.21 7.83 9.54
C VAL A 243 1.94 7.03 9.71
N LEU A 244 2.05 5.87 10.35
CA LEU A 244 0.89 5.02 10.65
C LEU A 244 0.60 5.05 12.16
N PHE A 245 -0.61 5.49 12.49
CA PHE A 245 -1.16 5.41 13.83
C PHE A 245 -1.97 4.13 13.93
N ALA A 246 -1.60 3.22 14.82
CA ALA A 246 -2.36 2.01 15.11
C ALA A 246 -2.89 2.06 16.55
N PHE A 247 -4.19 2.36 16.67
CA PHE A 247 -4.93 2.34 17.93
C PHE A 247 -5.35 0.90 18.23
N GLU A 248 -4.83 0.32 19.31
CA GLU A 248 -5.11 -1.06 19.72
C GLU A 248 -6.21 -1.10 20.78
N HIS A 249 -7.06 -2.14 20.69
CA HIS A 249 -8.15 -2.42 21.63
C HIS A 249 -9.02 -1.18 21.88
N CYS A 250 -9.56 -0.65 20.78
CA CYS A 250 -10.23 0.64 20.78
C CYS A 250 -11.76 0.54 20.84
N TYR A 251 -12.36 1.64 21.27
CA TYR A 251 -13.79 1.90 21.27
C TYR A 251 -14.01 3.13 20.40
N VAL A 252 -14.78 2.98 19.32
CA VAL A 252 -14.92 3.98 18.26
C VAL A 252 -16.36 4.47 18.21
N ALA A 253 -16.55 5.79 18.17
CA ALA A 253 -17.83 6.43 17.95
C ALA A 253 -17.68 7.42 16.78
N ALA A 254 -18.55 7.30 15.78
CA ALA A 254 -18.58 8.20 14.63
C ALA A 254 -19.90 9.00 14.66
N GLN A 255 -19.81 10.32 14.56
CA GLN A 255 -20.96 11.21 14.50
C GLN A 255 -20.67 12.36 13.54
N GLY A 256 -21.27 12.32 12.34
CA GLY A 256 -21.02 13.33 11.31
C GLY A 256 -19.56 13.33 10.85
N ASP A 257 -18.91 14.47 10.98
CA ASP A 257 -17.47 14.73 10.70
C ASP A 257 -16.55 14.32 11.85
N SER A 258 -17.09 14.03 13.03
CA SER A 258 -16.32 13.64 14.21
C SER A 258 -16.17 12.12 14.32
N LEU A 259 -14.93 11.67 14.49
CA LEU A 259 -14.57 10.31 14.87
C LEU A 259 -13.82 10.31 16.20
N ARG A 260 -14.44 9.73 17.22
CA ARG A 260 -13.89 9.61 18.56
C ARG A 260 -13.38 8.20 18.81
N ILE A 261 -12.16 8.09 19.34
CA ILE A 261 -11.48 6.81 19.60
C ILE A 261 -10.90 6.81 21.01
N ARG A 262 -11.39 5.90 21.84
CA ARG A 262 -10.71 5.48 23.07
C ARG A 262 -9.85 4.27 22.77
N TYR A 263 -8.62 4.23 23.25
CA TYR A 263 -7.69 3.13 22.96
C TYR A 263 -6.93 2.73 24.21
N ALA A 264 -6.48 1.47 24.25
CA ALA A 264 -5.63 0.97 25.34
C ALA A 264 -4.14 1.26 25.09
N GLU A 265 -3.76 1.31 23.81
CA GLU A 265 -2.39 1.57 23.38
C GLU A 265 -2.44 2.19 21.97
N LEU A 266 -1.60 3.19 21.72
CA LEU A 266 -1.37 3.72 20.39
C LEU A 266 0.07 3.41 20.00
N ARG A 267 0.25 2.78 18.83
CA ARG A 267 1.56 2.57 18.22
C ARG A 267 1.77 3.53 17.07
N LEU A 268 2.79 4.36 17.16
CA LEU A 268 3.28 5.18 16.06
C LEU A 268 4.29 4.38 15.26
N TRP A 269 3.99 4.16 13.98
CA TRP A 269 4.88 3.50 13.04
C TRP A 269 5.52 4.52 12.12
N ASP A 270 6.86 4.47 12.04
CA ASP A 270 7.63 5.23 11.08
C ASP A 270 7.77 4.41 9.78
N LEU A 271 7.30 5.00 8.68
CA LEU A 271 7.22 4.38 7.36
C LEU A 271 8.24 4.97 6.39
N ARG A 272 9.10 5.87 6.87
CA ARG A 272 10.15 6.54 6.08
C ARG A 272 11.34 5.63 5.82
N GLU A 273 11.58 4.68 6.73
CA GLU A 273 12.68 3.72 6.63
C GLU A 273 12.37 2.58 5.66
N GLN A 274 13.40 1.84 5.22
CA GLN A 274 13.23 0.70 4.31
C GLN A 274 12.36 -0.42 4.92
N GLU A 275 12.40 -0.57 6.25
CA GLU A 275 11.52 -1.46 7.02
C GLU A 275 10.66 -0.63 7.98
N ALA A 276 9.34 -0.76 7.87
CA ALA A 276 8.43 -0.08 8.78
C ALA A 276 8.61 -0.64 10.21
N ARG A 277 8.79 0.25 11.18
CA ARG A 277 8.96 -0.11 12.60
C ARG A 277 8.11 0.77 13.50
N VAL A 278 7.82 0.27 14.70
CA VAL A 278 7.23 1.07 15.76
C VAL A 278 8.30 2.06 16.23
N ALA A 279 8.03 3.36 16.05
CA ALA A 279 8.87 4.44 16.57
C ALA A 279 8.55 4.69 18.04
N GLU A 280 7.27 4.78 18.38
CA GLU A 280 6.81 5.09 19.74
C GLU A 280 5.54 4.34 20.11
N ILE A 281 5.33 4.16 21.41
CA ILE A 281 4.14 3.53 21.99
C ILE A 281 3.62 4.45 23.08
N PHE A 282 2.37 4.90 22.92
CA PHE A 282 1.68 5.73 23.89
C PHE A 282 0.68 4.89 24.69
N PRO A 283 0.54 5.16 26.00
CA PRO A 283 -0.39 4.47 26.87
C PRO A 283 -1.84 4.80 26.51
N ALA A 284 -2.78 4.18 27.23
CA ALA A 284 -4.21 4.39 27.01
C ALA A 284 -4.61 5.87 26.99
N GLY A 285 -5.51 6.21 26.09
CA GLY A 285 -5.95 7.59 25.93
C GLY A 285 -7.19 7.72 25.06
N ALA A 286 -7.44 8.97 24.66
CA ALA A 286 -8.63 9.40 23.96
C ALA A 286 -8.27 10.42 22.89
N VAL A 287 -8.75 10.21 21.66
CA VAL A 287 -8.62 11.17 20.56
C VAL A 287 -9.97 11.42 19.88
N GLU A 288 -10.14 12.63 19.37
CA GLU A 288 -11.19 13.01 18.42
C GLU A 288 -10.52 13.47 17.13
N PHE A 289 -10.95 12.93 16.00
CA PHE A 289 -10.65 13.47 14.68
C PHE A 289 -11.87 14.22 14.16
N ARG A 290 -11.68 15.43 13.63
CA ARG A 290 -12.69 16.10 12.80
C ARG A 290 -12.17 16.12 11.36
N ILE A 291 -12.91 15.46 10.47
CA ILE A 291 -12.49 15.11 9.10
C ILE A 291 -13.46 15.72 8.08
#